data_AF-A0A970IHG2-F1
#
_entry.id   AF-A0A970IHG2-F1
#
_cell.length_a   1.000
_cell.length_b   1.000
_cell.length_c   1.000
_cell.angle_alpha   90.00
_cell.angle_beta   90.00
_cell.angle_gamma   90.00
#
_symmetry.space_group_name_H-M   'P 1'
#
loop_
_entity.id
_entity.type
_entity.pdbx_description
1 polymer ?
#
loop_
_entity_poly.entity_id
_entity_poly.type
_entity_poly.pdbx_seq_one_letter_code
_entity_poly.pdbx_strand_id
1 'polypeptide(L)' 'MSNEKSCGAVVYRETDSTIEFLAIKSKAHGDWGFPKGH' A
#
# COMPACT_ATOMS: atom_id res chain seq x y z
N MET A 1 -15.90 -18.32 12.73
CA MET A 1 -15.11 -17.72 11.65
C MET A 1 -14.84 -16.27 12.00
N SER A 2 -13.60 -15.85 12.16
CA SER A 2 -13.26 -14.43 12.29
C SER A 2 -13.01 -13.86 10.89
N ASN A 3 -13.77 -12.84 10.51
CA ASN A 3 -13.51 -12.13 9.26
C ASN A 3 -12.47 -11.06 9.53
N GLU A 4 -11.29 -11.21 8.94
CA GLU A 4 -10.29 -10.15 8.89
C GLU A 4 -10.79 -9.06 7.92
N LYS A 5 -10.87 -7.83 8.41
CA LYS A 5 -11.10 -6.66 7.57
C LYS A 5 -9.78 -5.92 7.43
N SER A 6 -9.61 -5.16 6.36
CA SER A 6 -8.47 -4.27 6.21
C SER A 6 -8.90 -2.99 5.52
N CYS A 7 -8.25 -1.89 5.89
CA CYS A 7 -8.34 -0.61 5.20
C CYS A 7 -6.93 -0.12 4.89
N GLY A 8 -6.79 0.67 3.83
CA GLY A 8 -5.51 1.17 3.38
C GLY A 8 -5.66 2.44 2.56
N ALA A 9 -4.53 2.96 2.11
CA ALA A 9 -4.48 4.16 1.29
C ALA A 9 -3.65 3.92 0.04
N VAL A 10 -4.11 4.45 -1.09
CA VAL A 10 -3.28 4.62 -2.29
C VAL A 10 -2.65 5.99 -2.20
N VAL A 11 -1.40 6.03 -1.73
CA VAL A 11 -0.64 7.27 -1.61
C VAL A 11 0.09 7.50 -2.92
N TYR A 12 -0.13 8.67 -3.52
CA TYR A 12 0.56 9.08 -4.74
C TYR A 12 1.13 10.49 -4.58
N ARG A 13 2.09 10.82 -5.44
CA ARG A 13 2.54 12.20 -5.66
C ARG A 13 2.58 12.48 -7.15
N GLU A 14 2.30 13.72 -7.50
CA GLU A 14 2.52 14.24 -8.83
C GLU A 14 3.93 14.85 -8.90
N THR A 15 4.64 14.54 -9.97
CA THR A 15 5.85 15.23 -10.40
C THR A 15 5.56 15.95 -11.70
N ASP A 16 6.50 16.75 -12.22
CA ASP A 16 6.29 17.59 -13.40
C ASP A 16 5.69 16.85 -14.63
N SER A 17 5.89 15.52 -14.74
CA SER A 17 5.43 14.73 -15.88
C SER A 17 4.78 13.39 -15.54
N THR A 18 4.75 12.97 -14.28
CA THR A 18 4.28 11.61 -13.91
C THR A 18 3.59 11.57 -12.55
N ILE A 19 2.68 10.59 -12.41
CA ILE A 19 2.14 10.18 -11.11
C ILE A 19 2.99 9.02 -10.60
N GLU A 20 3.51 9.16 -9.40
CA GLU A 20 4.26 8.12 -8.71
C GLU A 20 3.45 7.59 -7.52
N PHE A 21 3.44 6.27 -7.35
CA PHE A 21 2.72 5.60 -6.27
C PHE A 21 3.67 5.07 -5.21
N LEU A 22 3.31 5.23 -3.93
CA LEU A 22 4.07 4.66 -2.82
C LEU A 22 3.74 3.17 -2.66
N ALA A 23 4.68 2.31 -3.09
CA ALA A 23 4.68 0.90 -2.74
C ALA A 23 5.56 0.64 -1.52
N ILE A 24 5.10 -0.19 -0.59
CA ILE A 24 5.87 -0.66 0.56
C ILE A 24 6.13 -2.15 0.45
N LYS A 25 7.33 -2.59 0.84
CA LYS A 25 7.68 -4.01 0.93
C LYS A 25 7.33 -4.54 2.31
N SER A 26 6.49 -5.57 2.38
CA SER A 26 6.17 -6.27 3.62
C SER A 26 7.43 -6.87 4.22
N LYS A 27 7.73 -6.55 5.48
CA LYS A 27 8.82 -7.21 6.22
C LYS A 27 8.50 -8.67 6.56
N ALA A 28 7.21 -9.02 6.68
CA ALA A 28 6.77 -10.35 7.07
C ALA A 28 6.70 -11.33 5.89
N HIS A 29 6.31 -10.85 4.71
CA HIS A 29 6.03 -11.70 3.54
C HIS A 29 6.94 -11.39 2.34
N GLY A 30 7.61 -10.23 2.31
CA GLY A 30 8.48 -9.83 1.21
C GLY A 30 7.76 -9.26 -0.01
N ASP A 31 6.43 -9.33 -0.06
CA ASP A 31 5.62 -8.79 -1.15
C ASP A 31 5.55 -7.26 -1.13
N TRP A 32 5.36 -6.67 -2.32
CA TRP A 32 5.10 -5.24 -2.46
C TRP A 32 3.61 -4.96 -2.54
N GLY A 33 3.16 -3.88 -1.90
CA GLY A 33 1.77 -3.44 -1.98
C GLY A 33 1.58 -2.04 -1.42
N PHE A 34 0.33 -1.62 -1.33
CA PHE A 34 -0.04 -0.35 -0.71
C PHE A 34 -0.13 -0.48 0.81
N PRO A 35 0.11 0.62 1.56
CA PRO A 35 -0.07 0.63 3.00
C PRO A 35 -1.51 0.24 3.36
N LYS A 36 -1.64 -0.88 4.10
CA LYS A 36 -2.90 -1.39 4.65
C LYS A 36 -2.70 -1.90 6.08
N GLY A 37 -3.77 -1.92 6.85
CA GLY A 37 -3.86 -2.54 8.17
C GLY A 37 -5.24 -3.11 8.40
N HIS A 38 -5.45 -3.80 9.54
CA HIS A 38 -6.78 -4.25 9.97
C HIS A 38 -7.74 -3.08 10.16
#